data_AF-A0A948X855-F1
#
_entry.id   AF-A0A948X855-F1
#
_cell.length_a   1.000
_cell.length_b   1.000
_cell.length_c   1.000
_cell.angle_alpha   90.00
_cell.angle_beta   90.00
_cell.angle_gamma   90.00
#
_symmetry.space_group_name_H-M   'P 1'
#
loop_
_entity.id
_entity.type
_entity.pdbx_description
1 polymer ?
#
loop_
_entity_poly.entity_id
_entity_poly.type
_entity_poly.pdbx_seq_one_letter_code
_entity_poly.pdbx_strand_id
1 'polypeptide(L)' 'MAYVSEYTQFMTEWMKQHPEELDAQQSGRALWWDRGDQQLDEQARLAAAKVPQKPYYYDAN' A
#
# COMPACT_ATOMS: atom_id res chain seq x y z
N MET A 1 24.28 -24.26 1.23
CA MET A 1 22.85 -24.09 0.95
C MET A 1 22.26 -23.23 2.05
N ALA A 2 21.54 -22.16 1.71
CA ALA A 2 20.92 -21.29 2.70
C ALA A 2 19.73 -21.99 3.35
N TYR A 3 19.53 -21.80 4.66
CA TYR A 3 18.36 -22.32 5.37
C TYR A 3 17.08 -21.65 4.85
N VAL A 4 16.04 -22.45 4.62
CA VAL A 4 14.69 -21.98 4.27
C VAL A 4 13.73 -22.57 5.30
N SER A 5 12.94 -21.72 5.96
CA SER A 5 11.98 -22.18 6.97
C SER A 5 10.89 -23.07 6.35
N GLU A 6 10.33 -23.95 7.16
CA GLU A 6 9.21 -24.82 6.75
C GLU A 6 8.02 -24.00 6.25
N TYR A 7 7.76 -22.85 6.88
CA TYR A 7 6.71 -21.92 6.46
C TYR A 7 6.94 -21.37 5.05
N THR A 8 8.18 -21.00 4.73
CA THR A 8 8.50 -20.50 3.38
C THR A 8 8.31 -21.61 2.34
N GLN A 9 8.70 -22.85 2.65
CA GLN A 9 8.49 -23.99 1.77
C GLN A 9 6.98 -24.26 1.58
N PHE A 10 6.21 -24.26 2.66
CA PHE A 10 4.76 -24.42 2.63
C PHE A 10 4.07 -23.35 1.77
N MET A 11 4.35 -22.07 2.04
CA MET A 11 3.75 -20.97 1.29
C MET A 11 4.11 -21.03 -0.19
N THR A 12 5.36 -21.38 -0.51
CA THR A 12 5.80 -21.51 -1.90
C THR A 12 5.03 -22.61 -2.63
N GLU A 13 4.85 -23.76 -1.98
CA GLU A 13 4.15 -24.90 -2.59
C GLU A 13 2.64 -24.64 -2.71
N TRP A 14 2.05 -24.01 -1.70
CA TRP A 14 0.64 -23.62 -1.74
C TRP A 14 0.37 -22.61 -2.86
N MET A 15 1.20 -21.58 -3.01
CA MET A 15 1.05 -20.58 -4.07
C MET A 15 1.19 -21.17 -5.49
N LYS A 16 1.95 -22.26 -5.67
CA LYS A 16 2.00 -22.95 -6.97
C LYS A 16 0.69 -23.68 -7.29
N GLN A 17 0.02 -24.20 -6.27
CA GLN A 17 -1.26 -24.89 -6.41
C GLN A 17 -2.44 -23.92 -6.58
N HIS A 18 -2.25 -22.66 -6.16
CA HIS A 18 -3.27 -21.59 -6.16
C HIS A 18 -2.82 -20.36 -6.97
N PRO A 19 -2.66 -20.47 -8.30
CA PRO A 19 -2.25 -19.34 -9.14
C PRO A 19 -3.25 -18.17 -9.12
N GLU A 20 -4.53 -18.42 -8.84
CA GLU A 20 -5.59 -17.40 -8.70
C GLU A 20 -5.30 -16.37 -7.60
N GLU A 21 -4.54 -16.76 -6.58
CA GLU A 21 -4.20 -15.89 -5.46
C GLU A 21 -3.21 -14.80 -5.85
N LEU A 22 -2.48 -14.96 -6.96
CA LEU A 22 -1.66 -13.88 -7.52
C LEU A 22 -2.52 -12.70 -7.99
N ASP A 23 -3.67 -12.97 -8.59
CA ASP A 23 -4.59 -11.93 -9.05
C ASP A 23 -5.29 -11.28 -7.87
N ALA A 24 -5.65 -12.06 -6.85
CA ALA A 24 -6.19 -11.56 -5.59
C ALA A 24 -5.16 -10.66 -4.86
N GLN A 25 -3.89 -11.06 -4.82
CA GLN A 25 -2.82 -10.28 -4.21
C GLN A 25 -2.59 -8.94 -4.95
N GLN A 26 -2.59 -8.97 -6.29
CA GLN A 26 -2.47 -7.75 -7.10
C GLN A 26 -3.65 -6.81 -6.87
N SER A 27 -4.87 -7.35 -6.91
CA SER A 27 -6.10 -6.57 -6.69
C SER A 27 -6.16 -5.98 -5.28
N GLY A 28 -5.77 -6.77 -4.27
CA GLY A 28 -5.69 -6.32 -2.88
C GLY A 28 -4.62 -5.25 -2.66
N ARG A 29 -3.48 -5.34 -3.35
CA ARG A 29 -2.45 -4.30 -3.33
C ARG A 29 -2.98 -3.00 -3.95
N ALA A 30 -3.64 -3.08 -5.10
CA ALA A 30 -4.17 -1.91 -5.79
C ALA A 30 -5.24 -1.15 -4.98
N LEU A 31 -6.01 -1.87 -4.16
CA LEU A 31 -7.03 -1.26 -3.30
C LEU A 31 -6.45 -0.23 -2.31
N TRP A 32 -5.33 -0.57 -1.65
CA TRP A 32 -4.80 0.22 -0.52
C TRP A 32 -3.46 0.90 -0.79
N TRP A 33 -2.64 0.33 -1.67
CA TRP A 33 -1.27 0.76 -1.89
C TRP A 33 -1.09 1.44 -3.24
N ASP A 34 -1.56 0.82 -4.32
CA ASP A 34 -1.50 1.42 -5.66
C ASP A 34 -2.76 2.27 -5.90
N ARG A 35 -2.96 3.27 -5.02
CA ARG A 35 -4.00 4.28 -5.23
C ARG A 35 -3.75 4.91 -6.59
N GLY A 36 -4.65 4.64 -7.55
CA GLY A 36 -4.51 5.11 -8.92
C GLY A 36 -4.28 6.61 -9.00
N ASP A 37 -3.75 7.06 -10.15
CA ASP A 37 -3.40 8.46 -10.40
C ASP A 37 -4.50 9.39 -9.86
N GLN A 38 -4.14 10.17 -8.83
CA GLN A 38 -5.04 11.21 -8.36
C GLN A 38 -5.25 12.16 -9.53
N GLN A 39 -6.51 12.49 -9.84
CA GLN A 39 -6.80 13.43 -10.90
C GLN A 39 -6.02 14.72 -10.65
N LEU A 40 -5.25 15.17 -11.63
CA LEU A 40 -4.36 16.34 -11.52
C LEU A 40 -5.13 17.58 -11.05
N ASP A 41 -6.37 17.72 -11.50
CA ASP A 41 -7.28 18.79 -11.08
C ASP A 41 -7.64 18.72 -9.59
N GLU A 42 -7.83 17.53 -9.04
CA GLU A 42 -8.12 17.33 -7.62
C GLU A 42 -6.88 17.64 -6.77
N GLN A 43 -5.69 17.21 -7.22
CA GLN A 43 -4.43 17.58 -6.56
C GLN A 43 -4.23 19.10 -6.54
N ALA A 44 -4.52 19.77 -7.65
CA ALA A 44 -4.43 21.22 -7.73
C ALA A 44 -5.41 21.93 -6.79
N ARG A 45 -6.65 21.44 -6.69
CA ARG A 45 -7.66 21.97 -5.75
C ARG A 45 -7.24 21.76 -4.29
N LEU A 46 -6.76 20.57 -3.94
CA LEU A 46 -6.29 20.26 -2.59
C LEU A 46 -5.08 21.12 -2.20
N ALA A 47 -4.16 21.36 -3.15
CA ALA A 47 -3.02 22.25 -2.94
C ALA A 47 -3.48 23.70 -2.71
N ALA A 48 -4.43 24.19 -3.50
CA ALA A 48 -4.99 25.54 -3.35
C ALA A 48 -5.79 25.72 -2.04
N ALA A 49 -6.43 24.66 -1.54
CA ALA A 49 -7.21 24.68 -0.31
C ALA A 49 -6.36 24.50 0.97
N LYS A 50 -5.04 24.30 0.85
CA LYS A 50 -4.18 23.98 1.99
C LYS A 50 -4.02 25.19 2.92
N VAL A 51 -4.37 25.01 4.19
CA VAL A 51 -4.18 26.00 5.26
C VAL A 51 -2.91 25.66 6.06
N PRO A 52 -2.11 26.65 6.52
CA PRO A 52 -0.96 26.38 7.39
C PRO A 52 -1.35 25.64 8.66
N GLN A 53 -0.69 24.52 8.93
CA GLN A 53 -0.84 23.76 10.18
C GLN A 53 0.40 23.95 11.06
N LYS A 54 0.19 24.06 12.39
CA LYS A 54 1.30 24.11 13.34
C LYS A 54 2.10 22.79 13.29
N PRO A 55 3.44 22.83 13.39
CA PRO A 55 4.28 21.62 13.44
C PRO A 55 3.92 20.69 14.59
N TYR A 56 3.45 21.27 15.70
CA TYR A 56 2.99 20.54 16.87
C TYR A 56 1.66 21.13 17.34
N TYR A 57 0.60 20.33 17.31
CA TYR A 57 -0.76 20.79 17.60
C TYR A 57 -0.93 21.20 19.07
N TYR A 58 -0.16 20.57 19.96
CA TYR A 58 -0.20 20.80 21.40
C TYR A 58 0.90 21.74 21.91
N ASP A 59 1.52 22.51 21.01
CA ASP A 59 2.52 23.48 21.45
C ASP A 59 1.82 24.58 22.25
N ALA A 60 2.11 24.60 23.56
CA ALA A 60 1.63 25.62 24.49
C ALA A 60 2.73 26.67 24.62
N ASN A 61 2.60 27.75 23.84
CA ASN A 61 3.41 28.95 24.01
C ASN A 61 3.36 29.47 25.46
#